data_AF-A0A2P2KMA5-F1
#
_entry.id   AF-A0A2P2KMA5-F1
#
_cell.length_a   1.000
_cell.length_b   1.000
_cell.length_c   1.000
_cell.angle_alpha   90.00
_cell.angle_beta   90.00
_cell.angle_gamma   90.00
#
_symmetry.space_group_name_H-M   'P 1'
#
loop_
_entity.id
_entity.type
_entity.pdbx_description
1 polymer ?
#
loop_
_entity_poly.entity_id
_entity_poly.type
_entity_poly.pdbx_seq_one_letter_code
_entity_poly.pdbx_strand_id
1 'polypeptide(L)' 'MRVEGLSTNETGHFSVILEVFEVAPTFLMVDMQKASGDASEYLKFYKNFSSNLEDIIWKPPTESSKSRTVKAKSKRR' A
#
# COMPACT_ATOMS: atom_id res chain seq x y z
N MET A 1 10.28 4.53 13.44
CA MET A 1 10.21 3.18 14.05
C MET A 1 10.87 2.18 13.11
N ARG A 2 11.70 1.25 13.60
CA ARG A 2 12.30 0.18 12.79
C ARG A 2 11.61 -1.15 13.08
N VAL A 3 11.26 -1.90 12.04
CA VAL A 3 10.69 -3.24 12.12
C VAL A 3 11.68 -4.21 11.48
N GLU A 4 11.92 -5.33 12.15
CA GLU A 4 12.88 -6.35 11.73
C GLU A 4 12.15 -7.69 11.66
N GLY A 5 12.39 -8.43 10.57
CA GLY A 5 11.86 -9.77 10.39
C GLY A 5 12.56 -10.77 11.32
N LEU A 6 11.78 -11.69 11.89
CA LEU A 6 12.31 -12.78 12.70
C LEU A 6 12.93 -13.83 11.77
N SER A 7 14.21 -13.68 11.41
CA SER A 7 14.93 -14.66 10.61
C SER A 7 15.42 -15.82 11.47
N THR A 8 15.02 -17.05 11.16
CA THR A 8 15.52 -18.29 11.80
C THR A 8 16.68 -18.95 11.04
N ASN A 9 17.05 -18.44 9.86
CA ASN A 9 18.11 -18.97 9.01
C ASN A 9 18.97 -17.82 8.43
N GLU A 10 20.24 -18.12 8.13
CA GLU A 10 21.33 -17.19 7.78
C GLU A 10 21.12 -16.33 6.50
N THR A 11 20.01 -16.52 5.78
CA THR A 11 19.68 -15.72 4.59
C THR A 11 18.92 -14.45 4.97
N GLY A 12 19.68 -13.39 5.26
CA GLY A 12 19.26 -11.99 5.14
C GLY A 12 18.24 -11.49 6.15
N HIS A 13 18.64 -10.53 7.00
CA HIS A 13 17.70 -9.81 7.86
C HIS A 13 16.83 -8.86 7.02
N PHE A 14 15.54 -9.16 6.87
CA PHE A 14 14.56 -8.20 6.33
C PHE A 14 14.30 -7.09 7.36
N SER A 15 14.33 -5.83 6.93
CA SER A 15 14.04 -4.70 7.82
C SER A 15 13.44 -3.52 7.07
N VAL A 16 12.48 -2.85 7.72
CA VAL A 16 11.85 -1.63 7.23
C VAL A 16 11.88 -0.54 8.29
N ILE A 17 11.88 0.72 7.83
CA ILE A 17 11.74 1.91 8.67
C ILE A 17 10.38 2.54 8.35
N LEU A 18 9.66 2.90 9.39
CA LEU A 18 8.37 3.59 9.34
C LEU A 18 8.50 4.95 10.00
N GLU A 19 8.15 6.01 9.28
CA GLU A 19 8.14 7.38 9.78
C GLU A 19 6.77 8.00 9.57
N VAL A 20 6.30 8.74 10.58
CA VAL A 20 5.00 9.40 10.55
C VAL A 20 5.22 10.90 10.47
N PHE A 21 4.61 11.51 9.46
CA PHE A 21 4.67 12.95 9.21
C PHE A 21 3.28 13.54 9.28
N GLU A 22 3.15 14.68 9.97
CA GLU A 22 1.97 15.51 9.86
C GLU A 22 2.07 16.34 8.56
N VAL A 23 1.16 16.09 7.61
CA VAL A 23 1.12 16.81 6.33
C VAL A 23 -0.04 17.82 6.27
N ALA A 24 -1.02 17.68 7.15
CA ALA A 24 -2.06 18.66 7.44
C ALA A 24 -2.66 18.40 8.84
N PRO A 25 -3.46 19.32 9.42
CA PRO A 25 -3.97 19.21 10.80
C PRO A 25 -4.73 17.91 11.15
N THR A 26 -5.20 17.18 10.14
CA THR A 26 -5.89 15.89 10.29
C THR A 26 -5.39 14.81 9.33
N PHE A 27 -4.25 15.04 8.67
CA PHE A 27 -3.68 14.12 7.71
C PHE A 27 -2.26 13.76 8.10
N LEU A 28 -2.08 12.49 8.39
CA LEU A 28 -0.78 11.90 8.67
C LEU A 28 -0.35 11.07 7.47
N MET A 29 0.88 11.28 7.01
CA MET A 29 1.53 10.43 6.04
C MET A 29 2.43 9.45 6.78
N VAL A 30 2.30 8.16 6.47
CA VAL A 30 3.22 7.14 6.95
C VAL A 30 4.12 6.76 5.79
N ASP A 31 5.39 7.14 5.86
CA ASP A 31 6.40 6.69 4.92
C ASP A 31 6.96 5.34 5.36
N MET A 32 7.17 4.44 4.40
CA MET A 32 7.75 3.12 4.64
C MET A 32 8.95 2.94 3.73
N GLN A 33 10.11 2.71 4.32
CA GLN A 33 11.36 2.55 3.61
C GLN A 33 11.95 1.16 3.86
N LYS A 34 12.38 0.50 2.79
CA LYS A 34 13.16 -0.75 2.89
C LYS A 34 14.56 -0.44 3.39
N ALA A 35 14.92 -0.95 4.56
CA ALA A 35 16.26 -0.81 5.14
C ALA A 35 17.17 -2.00 4.81
N SER A 36 16.63 -3.23 4.75
CA SER A 36 17.37 -4.44 4.39
C SER A 36 16.42 -5.52 3.83
N GLY A 37 16.96 -6.48 3.07
CA GLY A 37 16.21 -7.53 2.38
C GLY A 37 15.94 -7.23 0.90
N ASP A 38 15.29 -8.17 0.22
CA ASP A 38 15.03 -8.06 -1.21
C ASP A 38 13.75 -7.26 -1.53
N ALA A 39 13.61 -6.81 -2.79
CA ALA A 39 12.47 -6.00 -3.20
C ALA A 39 11.14 -6.80 -3.24
N SER A 40 11.22 -8.11 -3.45
CA SER A 40 10.04 -8.97 -3.56
C SER A 40 9.41 -9.23 -2.19
N GLU A 41 10.25 -9.42 -1.18
CA GLU A 41 9.92 -9.56 0.22
C GLU A 41 9.36 -8.25 0.77
N TYR A 42 9.99 -7.12 0.45
CA TYR A 42 9.43 -5.80 0.76
C TYR A 42 8.04 -5.61 0.17
N LEU A 43 7.84 -5.96 -1.11
CA LEU A 43 6.54 -5.81 -1.75
C LEU A 43 5.47 -6.73 -1.14
N LYS A 44 5.83 -7.96 -0.76
CA LYS A 44 4.94 -8.88 -0.04
C LYS A 44 4.57 -8.32 1.33
N PHE A 45 5.56 -7.84 2.08
CA PHE A 45 5.36 -7.20 3.39
C PHE A 45 4.45 -5.98 3.27
N TYR A 46 4.76 -5.04 2.36
CA TYR A 46 3.98 -3.82 2.14
C TYR A 46 2.52 -4.14 1.84
N LYS A 47 2.25 -5.08 0.91
CA LYS A 47 0.88 -5.48 0.56
C LYS A 47 0.13 -6.06 1.76
N ASN A 48 0.76 -6.94 2.53
CA ASN A 48 0.17 -7.51 3.72
C ASN A 48 -0.08 -6.44 4.80
N PHE A 49 0.91 -5.60 5.07
CA PHE A 49 0.83 -4.53 6.05
C PHE A 49 -0.29 -3.55 5.70
N SER A 50 -0.36 -3.07 4.44
CA SER A 50 -1.40 -2.14 4.01
C SER A 50 -2.79 -2.76 4.04
N SER A 51 -2.94 -4.05 3.70
CA SER A 51 -4.25 -4.72 3.77
C SER A 51 -4.76 -4.85 5.21
N ASN A 52 -3.87 -5.01 6.19
CA ASN A 52 -4.27 -5.07 7.60
C ASN A 52 -4.57 -3.69 8.22
N LEU A 53 -4.33 -2.60 7.49
CA LEU A 53 -4.57 -1.22 7.93
C LEU A 53 -5.64 -0.51 7.09
N GLU A 54 -6.46 -1.25 6.36
CA GLU A 54 -7.44 -0.69 5.42
C GLU A 54 -8.40 0.32 6.09
N ASP A 55 -8.76 0.11 7.35
CA ASP A 55 -9.70 0.96 8.10
C ASP A 55 -9.13 2.34 8.45
N ILE A 56 -7.80 2.50 8.46
CA ILE A 56 -7.12 3.76 8.81
C ILE A 56 -6.47 4.44 7.61
N ILE A 57 -6.29 3.72 6.49
CA ILE A 57 -5.73 4.30 5.27
C ILE A 57 -6.76 5.26 4.67
N TRP A 58 -6.36 6.51 4.49
CA TRP A 58 -7.20 7.50 3.86
C TRP A 58 -7.59 7.07 2.44
N LYS A 59 -8.91 7.08 2.17
CA LYS A 59 -9.48 6.83 0.84
C LYS A 59 -10.02 8.16 0.32
N PRO A 60 -9.63 8.63 -0.87
CA PRO A 60 -10.22 9.82 -1.43
C PRO A 60 -11.74 9.61 -1.59
N PRO A 61 -12.57 10.65 -1.45
CA PRO A 61 -13.98 10.55 -1.76
C PRO A 61 -14.13 9.97 -3.15
N THR A 62 -14.69 8.78 -3.25
CA THR A 62 -14.95 8.15 -4.54
C THR A 62 -16.00 8.99 -5.25
N GLU A 63 -15.60 9.70 -6.29
CA GLU A 63 -16.53 10.05 -7.37
C GLU A 63 -17.24 8.75 -7.73
N SER A 64 -18.55 8.68 -7.45
CA SER A 64 -19.39 7.54 -7.78
C SER A 64 -19.35 7.37 -9.30
N SER A 65 -18.34 6.66 -9.79
CA SER A 65 -18.13 6.36 -11.19
C SER A 65 -19.15 5.28 -11.53
N LYS A 66 -20.39 5.72 -11.77
CA LYS A 66 -21.40 4.92 -12.43
C LYS A 66 -20.77 4.49 -13.75
N SER A 67 -20.40 3.22 -13.86
CA SER A 67 -20.02 2.60 -15.13
C SER A 67 -21.23 2.70 -16.06
N ARG A 68 -21.33 3.79 -16.82
CA ARG A 68 -22.28 3.90 -17.93
C ARG A 68 -21.71 3.08 -19.07
N THR A 69 -22.01 1.79 -19.06
CA THR A 69 -21.78 0.89 -20.19
C THR A 69 -22.66 1.36 -21.34
N VAL A 70 -22.13 2.22 -22.21
CA VAL A 70 -22.75 2.51 -23.51
C VAL A 70 -22.57 1.29 -24.40
N LYS A 71 -23.60 0.43 -24.47
CA LYS A 71 -23.67 -0.60 -25.50
C LYS A 71 -23.78 0.08 -26.86
N ALA A 72 -22.67 0.10 -27.62
CA ALA A 72 -22.70 0.48 -29.03
C ALA A 72 -23.49 -0.59 -29.81
N LYS A 73 -24.71 -0.25 -30.24
CA LYS A 73 -25.44 -1.06 -31.23
C LYS A 73 -24.77 -0.86 -32.59
N SER A 74 -24.00 -1.84 -33.04
CA SER A 74 -23.53 -1.95 -34.42
C SER A 74 -24.73 -2.16 -35.35
N LYS A 75 -25.14 -1.12 -36.07
CA LYS A 75 -26.10 -1.21 -37.17
C LYS A 75 -25.32 -1.50 -38.45
N ARG A 76 -25.26 -2.78 -38.87
CA ARG A 76 -24.80 -3.16 -40.21
C ARG A 76 -25.79 -2.57 -41.22
N ARG A 77 -25.28 -1.74 -42.14
CA ARG A 77 -25.87 -1.45 -43.45
C ARG A 77 -25.17 -2.34 -44.46
#